data_AF-A0A100Y0L0-F1
#
_entry.id   AF-A0A100Y0L0-F1
#
_cell.length_a   1.000
_cell.length_b   1.000
_cell.length_c   1.000
_cell.angle_alpha   90.00
_cell.angle_beta   90.00
_cell.angle_gamma   90.00
#
_symmetry.space_group_name_H-M   'P 1'
#
loop_
_entity.id
_entity.type
_entity.pdbx_description
1 polymer ?
#
loop_
_entity_poly.entity_id
_entity_poly.type
_entity_poly.pdbx_seq_one_letter_code
_entity_poly.pdbx_strand_id
1 'polypeptide(L)'
;MPASDMTVRDLISRLAALDPDVPVRLAINPFCPMAHRLADVLVAADLDGHPTVYLSEDPDAVQYGYLPRPVAEALAWMPPVDPPRGPRRRLRAVSP
;
A
#
# COMPACT_ATOMS: atom_id res chain seq x y z
N MET A 1 -0.52 -20.50 12.99
CA MET A 1 0.58 -19.89 12.21
C MET A 1 0.06 -18.56 11.72
N PRO A 2 0.76 -17.43 11.89
CA PRO A 2 0.35 -16.20 11.22
C PRO A 2 0.27 -16.50 9.72
N ALA A 3 -0.77 -15.98 9.05
CA ALA A 3 -0.83 -16.07 7.60
C ALA A 3 0.45 -15.45 7.02
N SER A 4 1.08 -16.10 6.03
CA SER A 4 2.22 -15.53 5.31
C SER A 4 1.75 -14.33 4.49
N ASP A 5 2.59 -13.31 4.35
CA ASP A 5 2.29 -12.17 3.48
C ASP A 5 2.06 -12.66 2.05
N MET A 6 1.06 -12.08 1.37
CA MET A 6 0.86 -12.29 -0.06
C MET A 6 2.13 -11.85 -0.78
N THR A 7 2.81 -12.77 -1.45
CA THR A 7 4.00 -12.40 -2.23
C THR A 7 3.62 -11.96 -3.64
N VAL A 8 4.56 -11.33 -4.34
CA VAL A 8 4.42 -10.99 -5.78
C VAL A 8 4.14 -12.25 -6.60
N ARG A 9 4.79 -13.38 -6.26
CA ARG A 9 4.55 -14.66 -6.95
C ARG A 9 3.11 -15.11 -6.77
N ASP A 10 2.59 -15.03 -5.56
CA ASP A 10 1.22 -15.45 -5.25
C ASP A 10 0.20 -14.58 -5.99
N LEU A 11 0.41 -13.26 -5.98
CA LEU A 11 -0.42 -12.31 -6.72
C LEU A 11 -0.43 -12.59 -8.23
N ILE A 12 0.76 -12.75 -8.84
CA ILE A 12 0.86 -13.07 -10.28
C ILE A 12 0.16 -14.39 -10.58
N SER A 13 0.38 -15.41 -9.75
CA SER A 13 -0.21 -16.74 -9.98
C SER A 13 -1.74 -16.68 -9.93
N ARG A 14 -2.31 -15.87 -9.03
CA ARG A 14 -3.76 -15.67 -8.94
C ARG A 14 -4.31 -14.87 -10.12
N LEU A 15 -3.66 -13.77 -10.50
CA LEU A 15 -4.09 -12.94 -11.63
C LEU A 15 -3.94 -13.66 -12.97
N ALA A 16 -2.87 -14.43 -13.17
CA ALA A 16 -2.62 -15.18 -14.39
C ALA A 16 -3.64 -16.30 -14.66
N ALA A 17 -4.43 -16.68 -13.65
CA ALA A 17 -5.52 -17.65 -13.78
C ALA A 17 -6.86 -17.01 -14.21
N LEU A 18 -6.94 -15.68 -14.26
CA LEU A 18 -8.16 -14.94 -14.62
C LEU A 18 -8.14 -14.60 -16.12
N ASP A 19 -9.31 -14.28 -16.66
CA ASP A 19 -9.43 -13.75 -18.02
C ASP A 19 -8.59 -12.46 -18.12
N PRO A 20 -7.58 -12.38 -19.01
CA PRO A 20 -6.70 -11.21 -19.10
C PRO A 20 -7.42 -9.92 -19.49
N ASP A 21 -8.63 -10.01 -20.04
CA ASP A 21 -9.43 -8.86 -20.44
C ASP A 21 -10.40 -8.39 -19.35
N VAL A 22 -10.45 -9.07 -18.18
CA VAL A 22 -11.31 -8.67 -17.07
C VAL A 22 -10.76 -7.41 -16.37
N PRO A 23 -11.61 -6.41 -16.07
CA PRO A 23 -11.20 -5.26 -15.28
C PRO A 23 -10.69 -5.64 -13.88
N VAL A 24 -9.68 -4.92 -13.38
CA VAL A 24 -9.14 -5.08 -12.02
C VAL A 24 -9.35 -3.79 -11.23
N ARG A 25 -9.80 -3.91 -9.98
CA ARG A 25 -10.05 -2.82 -9.03
C ARG A 25 -9.37 -3.08 -7.69
N LEU A 26 -8.96 -2.00 -7.03
CA LEU A 26 -8.37 -2.04 -5.69
C LEU A 26 -9.45 -1.73 -4.64
N ALA A 27 -9.61 -2.62 -3.67
CA ALA A 27 -10.47 -2.48 -2.51
C ALA A 27 -9.61 -2.29 -1.26
N ILE A 28 -9.46 -1.03 -0.85
CA ILE A 28 -8.68 -0.60 0.33
C ILE A 28 -9.55 0.34 1.17
N ASN A 29 -9.35 0.39 2.49
CA ASN A 29 -10.07 1.32 3.37
C ASN A 29 -9.14 2.26 4.18
N PRO A 30 -8.45 3.26 3.56
CA PRO A 30 -7.61 4.18 4.31
C PRO A 30 -8.23 5.56 4.53
N PHE A 31 -8.05 6.10 5.75
CA PHE A 31 -8.26 7.51 6.08
C PHE A 31 -6.96 8.33 6.14
N CYS A 32 -5.78 7.70 6.04
CA CYS A 32 -4.44 8.33 6.11
C CYS A 32 -3.38 7.53 5.32
N PRO A 33 -2.22 8.11 4.93
CA PRO A 33 -1.16 7.40 4.19
C PRO A 33 -0.52 6.29 5.03
N MET A 34 -1.10 5.09 4.95
CA MET A 34 -0.70 3.91 5.69
C MET A 34 -0.25 2.81 4.73
N ALA A 35 0.61 1.92 5.22
CA ALA A 35 0.92 0.69 4.52
C ALA A 35 -0.16 -0.36 4.83
N HIS A 36 -0.83 -0.86 3.79
CA HIS A 36 -1.93 -1.83 3.87
C HIS A 36 -1.46 -3.22 3.44
N ARG A 37 -1.93 -4.26 4.12
CA ARG A 37 -1.62 -5.64 3.75
C ARG A 37 -2.57 -6.12 2.66
N LEU A 38 -2.05 -6.55 1.53
CA LEU A 38 -2.87 -7.24 0.53
C LEU A 38 -3.23 -8.65 1.03
N ALA A 39 -4.52 -9.00 1.00
CA ALA A 39 -5.03 -10.29 1.47
C ALA A 39 -5.54 -11.20 0.36
N ASP A 40 -6.32 -10.67 -0.59
CA ASP A 40 -6.99 -11.54 -1.57
C ASP A 40 -7.19 -10.92 -2.97
N VAL A 41 -7.48 -11.82 -3.92
CA VAL A 41 -7.84 -11.56 -5.30
C VAL A 41 -9.19 -12.25 -5.55
N LEU A 42 -10.25 -11.47 -5.67
CA LEU A 42 -11.63 -11.97 -5.74
C LEU A 42 -12.26 -11.61 -7.09
N VAL A 43 -13.12 -12.47 -7.63
CA VAL A 43 -13.96 -12.16 -8.80
C VAL A 43 -15.39 -11.92 -8.34
N ALA A 44 -15.95 -10.77 -8.68
CA ALA A 44 -17.34 -10.44 -8.40
C ALA A 44 -17.94 -9.56 -9.51
N ALA A 45 -19.27 -9.54 -9.63
CA ALA A 45 -19.94 -8.58 -10.50
C ALA A 45 -19.77 -7.16 -9.95
N ASP A 46 -19.56 -6.19 -10.82
CA ASP A 46 -19.65 -4.78 -10.48
C ASP A 46 -21.09 -4.25 -10.46
N LEU A 47 -21.23 -2.94 -10.25
CA LEU A 47 -22.54 -2.27 -10.19
C LEU A 47 -23.35 -2.39 -11.48
N ASP A 48 -22.67 -2.57 -12.62
CA ASP A 48 -23.30 -2.75 -13.93
C ASP A 48 -23.45 -4.24 -14.29
N GLY A 49 -23.06 -5.16 -13.39
CA GLY A 49 -23.16 -6.60 -13.57
C GLY A 49 -21.96 -7.22 -14.29
N HIS A 50 -20.91 -6.46 -14.60
CA HIS A 50 -19.74 -6.98 -15.30
C HIS A 50 -18.79 -7.70 -14.35
N PRO A 51 -18.19 -8.84 -14.76
CA PRO A 51 -17.16 -9.48 -13.96
C PRO A 51 -15.99 -8.53 -13.75
N THR A 52 -15.54 -8.39 -12.52
CA THR A 52 -14.42 -7.52 -12.12
C THR A 52 -13.61 -8.22 -11.04
N VAL A 53 -12.30 -8.07 -11.13
CA VAL A 53 -11.34 -8.60 -10.15
C VAL A 53 -11.09 -7.53 -9.09
N TYR A 54 -11.18 -7.90 -7.82
CA TYR A 54 -10.96 -7.02 -6.67
C TYR A 54 -9.75 -7.47 -5.86
N LEU A 55 -8.85 -6.54 -5.58
CA LEU A 55 -7.70 -6.71 -4.71
C LEU A 55 -8.04 -6.18 -3.31
N SER A 56 -8.07 -7.02 -2.28
CA SER A 56 -8.53 -6.61 -0.93
C SER A 56 -7.40 -6.42 0.09
N GLU A 57 -7.64 -5.53 1.04
CA GLU A 57 -6.88 -5.49 2.29
C GLU A 57 -7.26 -6.64 3.25
N ASP A 58 -6.31 -7.09 4.08
CA ASP A 58 -6.54 -8.02 5.19
C ASP A 58 -7.44 -7.38 6.26
N PRO A 59 -8.61 -7.98 6.58
CA PRO A 59 -9.53 -7.44 7.57
C PRO A 59 -8.95 -7.40 8.99
N ASP A 60 -8.00 -8.27 9.30
CA ASP A 60 -7.33 -8.34 10.61
C ASP A 60 -6.00 -7.56 10.62
N ALA A 61 -5.65 -6.88 9.53
CA ALA A 61 -4.45 -6.06 9.50
C ALA A 61 -4.59 -4.87 10.46
N VAL A 62 -3.80 -4.91 11.52
CA VAL A 62 -3.39 -3.68 12.20
C VAL A 62 -2.48 -2.96 11.23
N GLN A 63 -2.88 -1.74 10.84
CA GLN A 63 -2.09 -0.86 9.96
C GLN A 63 -0.61 -0.97 10.32
N TYR A 64 0.24 -1.38 9.36
CA TYR A 64 1.67 -1.66 9.62
C TYR A 64 2.46 -0.41 10.04
N GLY A 65 1.84 0.76 9.93
CA GLY A 65 2.41 2.06 10.19
C GLY A 65 2.37 2.93 8.95
N TYR A 66 3.06 4.06 9.02
CA TYR A 66 3.10 5.03 7.94
C TYR A 66 3.66 4.43 6.66
N LEU A 67 3.00 4.75 5.54
CA LEU A 67 3.57 4.49 4.23
C LEU A 67 4.92 5.21 4.12
N PRO A 68 6.01 4.55 3.70
CA PRO A 68 7.30 5.22 3.54
C PRO A 68 7.15 6.45 2.66
N ARG A 69 7.67 7.58 3.12
CA ARG A 69 7.47 8.88 2.46
C ARG A 69 7.81 8.89 0.96
N PRO A 70 8.91 8.28 0.48
CA PRO A 70 9.19 8.22 -0.96
C PRO A 70 8.07 7.57 -1.78
N VAL A 71 7.37 6.59 -1.19
CA VAL A 71 6.22 5.92 -1.85
C VAL A 71 5.00 6.85 -1.85
N ALA A 72 4.74 7.53 -0.73
CA ALA A 72 3.65 8.51 -0.66
C ALA A 72 3.86 9.72 -1.60
N GLU A 73 5.09 10.19 -1.77
CA GLU A 73 5.47 11.23 -2.74
C GLU A 73 5.29 10.73 -4.18
N ALA A 74 5.73 9.50 -4.50
CA ALA A 74 5.55 8.91 -5.83
C ALA A 74 4.08 8.71 -6.21
N LEU A 75 3.21 8.46 -5.23
CA LEU A 75 1.75 8.38 -5.41
C LEU A 75 1.05 9.76 -5.38
N ALA A 76 1.81 10.86 -5.23
CA ALA A 76 1.31 12.23 -5.08
C ALA A 76 0.35 12.44 -3.89
N TRP A 77 0.42 11.59 -2.86
CA TRP A 77 -0.39 11.70 -1.64
C TRP A 77 0.18 12.70 -0.64
N MET A 78 1.46 13.06 -0.79
CA MET A 78 2.11 14.13 -0.05
C MET A 78 3.02 14.94 -0.98
N PRO A 79 3.14 16.27 -0.78
CA PRO A 79 4.10 17.07 -1.54
C PRO A 79 5.54 16.67 -1.20
N PRO A 80 6.48 16.75 -2.15
CA PRO A 80 7.90 16.67 -1.84
C PRO A 80 8.25 17.76 -0.83
N VAL A 81 8.86 17.38 0.28
CA VAL A 81 9.29 18.34 1.29
C VAL A 81 10.80 18.45 1.23
N ASP A 82 11.30 19.63 0.87
CA ASP A 82 12.70 19.96 1.00
C ASP A 82 13.17 19.72 2.44
N PRO A 83 14.40 19.21 2.65
CA PRO A 83 14.95 19.16 3.99
C PRO A 83 14.92 20.57 4.61
N PRO A 84 14.56 20.71 5.90
CA PRO A 84 14.44 22.02 6.53
C PRO A 84 15.74 22.81 6.36
N ARG A 85 15.65 24.00 5.76
CA ARG A 85 16.77 24.92 5.55
C ARG A 85 17.13 25.62 6.87
N GLY A 86 17.59 24.85 7.85
CA GLY A 86 18.08 25.36 9.13
C GLY A 86 19.62 25.42 9.17
N PRO A 87 20.22 26.41 9.85
CA PRO A 87 21.65 26.39 10.10
C PRO A 87 22.00 25.12 10.88
N ARG A 88 23.01 24.35 10.42
CA ARG A 88 23.55 23.20 11.17
C ARG A 88 23.95 23.68 12.56
N ARG A 89 23.11 23.44 13.56
CA ARG A 89 23.42 23.74 14.96
C ARG A 89 24.59 22.84 15.32
N ARG A 90 25.81 23.38 15.32
CA ARG A 90 26.98 22.66 15.84
C ARG A 90 26.71 22.41 17.32
N LEU A 91 26.47 21.16 17.68
CA LEU A 91 26.45 20.76 19.08
C LEU A 91 27.84 21.08 19.63
N ARG A 92 27.88 22.02 20.57
CA ARG A 92 29.11 22.35 21.29
C ARG A 92 29.37 21.21 22.25
N ALA A 93 30.54 20.57 22.15
CA ALA A 93 30.95 19.61 23.15
C ALA A 93 30.95 20.30 24.53
N VAL A 94 30.21 19.72 25.47
CA VAL A 94 30.34 20.06 26.89
C VAL A 94 31.49 19.21 27.40
N SER A 95 32.59 19.85 27.78
CA SER A 95 33.69 19.17 28.47
C SER A 95 33.30 18.89 29.94
N PRO A 96 33.82 17.79 30.54
CA PRO A 96 33.46 17.34 31.89
C PRO A 96 33.86 18.30 33.00
#